data_AF-A0A565AS20-F1
#
_entry.id   AF-A0A565AS20-F1
#
_cell.length_a   1.000
_cell.length_b   1.000
_cell.length_c   1.000
_cell.angle_alpha   90.00
_cell.angle_beta   90.00
_cell.angle_gamma   90.00
#
_symmetry.space_group_name_H-M   'P 1'
#
loop_
_entity.id
_entity.type
_entity.pdbx_description
1 polymer ?
#
loop_
_entity_poly.entity_id
_entity_poly.type
_entity_poly.pdbx_seq_one_letter_code
_entity_poly.pdbx_strand_id
1 'polypeptide(L)'
;MGGGRIDAPPYKSPPGRPKRKARIKGLQESPPKKKVSRVGKKAHCGLCSEKGHNSRKCPDESSESRAKRKRLNKQAREKIQMKAQIEVNIFFSTAPQGSQLARLLFG
;
A
#
# COMPACT_ATOMS: atom_id res chain seq x y z
N MET A 1 15.19 45.19 25.60
CA MET A 1 14.46 44.05 26.21
C MET A 1 13.54 43.46 25.15
N GLY A 2 14.04 42.51 24.36
CA GLY A 2 13.25 41.84 23.32
C GLY A 2 12.47 40.68 23.93
N GLY A 3 11.14 40.72 23.89
CA GLY A 3 10.29 39.65 24.39
C GLY A 3 10.51 38.35 23.61
N GLY A 4 10.78 37.26 24.32
CA GLY A 4 10.89 35.92 23.73
C GLY A 4 9.60 35.53 23.02
N ARG A 5 9.72 34.83 21.89
CA ARG A 5 8.57 34.29 21.16
C ARG A 5 7.94 33.21 22.04
N ILE A 6 6.71 33.46 22.49
CA ILE A 6 5.93 32.46 23.22
C ILE A 6 5.36 31.52 22.16
N ASP A 7 5.84 30.28 22.15
CA ASP A 7 5.31 29.27 21.26
C ASP A 7 3.91 28.85 21.69
N ALA A 8 3.02 28.73 20.71
CA ALA A 8 1.66 28.27 20.96
C ALA A 8 1.68 26.80 21.43
N PRO A 9 0.81 26.42 22.38
CA PRO A 9 0.70 25.03 22.80
C PRO A 9 0.33 24.12 21.63
N PRO A 10 0.78 22.85 21.63
CA PRO A 10 0.50 21.90 20.55
C PRO A 10 -1.00 21.71 20.33
N TYR A 11 -1.48 21.98 19.12
CA TYR A 11 -2.89 21.81 18.77
C TYR A 11 -3.29 20.33 18.78
N LYS A 12 -4.36 20.01 19.50
CA LYS A 12 -5.03 18.70 19.43
C LYS A 12 -6.33 18.86 18.66
N SER A 13 -6.44 18.18 17.52
CA SER A 13 -7.68 18.12 16.78
C SER A 13 -8.76 17.49 17.66
N PRO A 14 -9.91 18.15 17.89
CA PRO A 14 -10.99 17.55 18.65
C PRO A 14 -11.48 16.28 17.94
N PRO A 15 -11.99 15.29 18.69
CA PRO A 15 -12.59 14.12 18.08
C PRO A 15 -13.69 14.59 17.12
N GLY A 16 -13.58 14.20 15.85
CA GLY A 16 -14.58 14.52 14.85
C GLY A 16 -15.95 14.00 15.28
N ARG A 17 -17.03 14.55 14.69
CA ARG A 17 -18.40 14.09 14.96
C ARG A 17 -18.47 12.56 14.89
N PRO A 18 -18.93 11.88 15.96
CA PRO A 18 -19.08 10.43 15.94
C PRO A 18 -19.85 10.02 14.69
N LYS A 19 -19.23 9.21 13.83
CA LYS A 19 -19.91 8.70 12.63
C LYS A 19 -21.06 7.81 13.10
N ARG A 20 -22.30 8.31 12.96
CA ARG A 20 -23.50 7.52 13.21
C ARG A 20 -23.54 6.32 12.25
N LYS A 21 -24.32 5.30 12.61
CA LYS A 21 -24.65 4.19 11.71
C LYS A 21 -25.18 4.76 10.38
N ALA A 22 -24.87 4.09 9.27
CA ALA A 22 -25.41 4.46 7.97
C ALA A 22 -26.94 4.53 8.05
N ARG A 23 -27.53 5.55 7.40
CA ARG A 23 -28.99 5.68 7.28
C ARG A 23 -29.54 4.40 6.65
N ILE A 24 -30.57 3.82 7.28
CA ILE A 24 -31.35 2.74 6.66
C ILE A 24 -32.10 3.33 5.48
N LYS A 25 -31.92 2.74 4.30
CA LYS A 25 -32.53 3.20 3.06
C LYS A 25 -34.04 2.89 3.06
N GLY A 26 -34.89 3.83 2.65
CA GLY A 26 -36.34 3.60 2.56
C GLY A 26 -36.70 2.61 1.45
N LEU A 27 -37.89 1.98 1.53
CA LEU A 27 -38.37 1.00 0.53
C LEU A 27 -38.37 1.53 -0.91
N GLN A 28 -38.69 2.81 -1.10
CA GLN A 28 -38.74 3.46 -2.40
C GLN A 28 -37.37 3.92 -2.91
N GLU A 29 -36.35 3.93 -2.06
CA GLU A 29 -35.03 4.42 -2.43
C GLU A 29 -34.23 3.31 -3.12
N SER A 30 -33.58 3.62 -4.24
CA SER A 30 -32.82 2.62 -5.00
C SER A 30 -31.75 1.95 -4.13
N PRO A 31 -31.53 0.62 -4.21
CA PRO A 31 -30.49 -0.07 -3.44
C PRO A 31 -29.12 0.61 -3.56
N PRO A 32 -28.21 0.47 -2.57
CA PRO A 32 -26.85 0.98 -2.70
C PRO A 32 -26.23 0.45 -3.99
N LYS A 33 -25.64 1.36 -4.79
CA LYS A 33 -25.08 1.03 -6.11
C LYS A 33 -24.06 -0.09 -5.93
N LYS A 34 -24.34 -1.26 -6.52
CA LYS A 34 -23.34 -2.33 -6.64
C LYS A 34 -22.19 -1.80 -7.51
N LYS A 35 -20.96 -2.23 -7.21
CA LYS A 35 -19.82 -1.89 -8.08
C LYS A 35 -20.14 -2.39 -9.49
N VAL A 36 -20.21 -1.48 -10.46
CA VAL A 36 -20.39 -1.87 -11.86
C VAL A 36 -19.26 -2.81 -12.27
N SER A 37 -19.61 -3.90 -12.96
CA SER A 37 -18.62 -4.87 -13.43
C SER A 37 -17.68 -4.21 -14.44
N ARG A 38 -16.50 -4.80 -14.63
CA ARG A 38 -15.55 -4.33 -15.68
C ARG A 38 -15.96 -4.79 -17.09
N VAL A 39 -17.02 -5.60 -17.20
CA VAL A 39 -17.53 -6.11 -18.48
C VAL A 39 -17.97 -4.93 -19.33
N GLY A 40 -17.46 -4.84 -20.56
CA GLY A 40 -17.75 -3.77 -21.52
C GLY A 40 -16.89 -2.51 -21.40
N LYS A 41 -16.05 -2.37 -20.37
CA LYS A 41 -15.12 -1.21 -20.27
C LYS A 41 -13.86 -1.46 -21.10
N LYS A 42 -13.60 -0.61 -22.08
CA LYS A 42 -12.32 -0.60 -22.83
C LYS A 42 -11.30 0.19 -22.01
N ALA A 43 -10.22 -0.45 -21.61
CA ALA A 43 -9.11 0.22 -20.93
C ALA A 43 -8.24 0.95 -21.98
N HIS A 44 -7.96 2.21 -21.72
CA HIS A 44 -7.07 3.05 -22.51
C HIS A 44 -5.73 3.23 -21.79
N CYS A 45 -4.65 3.33 -22.56
CA CYS A 45 -3.33 3.61 -22.04
C CYS A 45 -3.29 5.02 -21.44
N GLY A 46 -2.78 5.16 -20.21
CA GLY A 46 -2.66 6.48 -19.58
C GLY A 46 -1.56 7.39 -20.15
N LEU A 47 -0.79 6.94 -21.14
CA LEU A 47 0.26 7.74 -21.81
C LEU A 47 -0.19 8.20 -23.19
N CYS A 48 -0.55 7.27 -24.08
CA CYS A 48 -0.96 7.57 -25.45
C CYS A 48 -2.49 7.51 -25.68
N SER A 49 -3.30 7.19 -24.67
CA SER A 49 -4.76 7.05 -24.75
C SER A 49 -5.30 5.96 -25.71
N GLU A 50 -4.43 5.18 -26.35
CA GLU A 50 -4.84 4.06 -27.20
C GLU A 50 -5.31 2.83 -26.41
N LYS A 51 -6.12 1.99 -27.06
CA LYS A 51 -6.65 0.74 -26.50
C LYS A 51 -5.70 -0.43 -26.77
N GLY A 52 -5.80 -1.49 -25.96
CA GLY A 52 -5.08 -2.75 -26.18
C GLY A 52 -3.78 -2.90 -25.39
N HIS A 53 -3.27 -1.83 -24.78
CA HIS A 53 -2.12 -1.87 -23.88
C HIS A 53 -2.31 -0.92 -22.68
N ASN A 54 -1.41 -1.02 -21.71
CA ASN A 54 -1.35 -0.11 -20.56
C ASN A 54 -0.07 0.72 -20.61
N SER A 55 0.03 1.77 -19.79
CA SER A 55 1.20 2.65 -19.76
C SER A 55 2.53 1.91 -19.58
N ARG A 56 2.55 0.76 -18.88
CA ARG A 56 3.79 -0.03 -18.67
C ARG A 56 4.28 -0.77 -19.91
N LYS A 57 3.40 -1.01 -20.88
CA LYS A 57 3.70 -1.67 -22.16
C LYS A 57 3.47 -0.72 -23.35
N CYS A 58 3.34 0.57 -23.09
CA CYS A 58 3.14 1.57 -24.13
C CYS A 58 4.40 1.61 -25.02
N PRO A 59 4.23 1.58 -26.35
CA PRO A 59 5.36 1.75 -27.27
C PRO A 59 5.97 3.15 -27.15
N ASP A 60 5.16 4.15 -26.79
CA ASP A 60 5.58 5.55 -26.63
C ASP A 60 6.15 5.86 -25.23
N GLU A 61 6.33 4.85 -24.37
CA GLU A 61 6.98 5.04 -23.05
C GLU A 61 8.44 5.46 -23.27
N SER A 62 8.86 6.59 -22.70
CA SER A 62 10.26 7.03 -22.80
C SER A 62 11.22 6.01 -22.20
N SER A 63 12.39 5.84 -22.82
CA SER A 63 13.44 4.92 -22.37
C SER A 63 13.87 5.20 -20.92
N GLU A 64 13.95 6.48 -20.55
CA GLU A 64 14.28 6.93 -19.19
C GLU A 64 13.23 6.51 -18.17
N SER A 65 11.95 6.69 -18.47
CA SER A 65 10.85 6.32 -17.56
C SER A 65 10.81 4.79 -17.36
N ARG A 66 11.02 4.03 -18.44
CA ARG A 66 11.16 2.58 -18.41
C ARG A 66 12.35 2.13 -17.56
N ALA A 67 13.52 2.74 -17.73
CA ALA A 67 14.72 2.42 -16.97
C ALA A 67 14.56 2.74 -15.47
N LYS A 68 14.01 3.93 -15.15
CA LYS A 68 13.70 4.35 -13.77
C LYS A 68 12.78 3.33 -13.09
N ARG A 69 11.71 2.92 -13.76
CA ARG A 69 10.78 1.90 -13.24
C ARG A 69 11.46 0.55 -13.00
N LYS A 70 12.31 0.07 -13.91
CA LYS A 70 13.08 -1.16 -13.73
C LYS A 70 13.99 -1.07 -12.49
N ARG A 71 14.69 0.05 -12.29
CA ARG A 71 15.53 0.30 -11.13
C ARG A 71 14.74 0.26 -9.82
N LEU A 72 13.61 0.98 -9.77
CA LEU A 72 12.74 1.01 -8.59
C LEU A 72 12.19 -0.38 -8.25
N ASN A 73 11.80 -1.16 -9.26
CA ASN A 73 11.35 -2.54 -9.05
C ASN A 73 12.47 -3.44 -8.49
N LYS A 74 13.71 -3.30 -8.99
CA LYS A 74 14.87 -4.05 -8.45
C LYS A 74 15.10 -3.69 -6.98
N GLN A 75 15.16 -2.39 -6.67
CA GLN A 75 15.31 -1.91 -5.29
C GLN A 75 14.19 -2.38 -4.37
N ALA A 76 12.94 -2.40 -4.85
CA ALA A 76 11.82 -2.89 -4.05
C ALA A 76 11.96 -4.39 -3.73
N ARG A 77 12.39 -5.21 -4.71
CA ARG A 77 12.62 -6.66 -4.50
C ARG A 77 13.76 -6.92 -3.53
N GLU A 78 14.88 -6.20 -3.68
CA GLU A 78 16.01 -6.29 -2.75
C GLU A 78 15.60 -5.90 -1.33
N LYS A 79 14.83 -4.81 -1.17
CA LYS A 79 14.31 -4.40 0.15
C LYS A 79 13.40 -5.45 0.77
N ILE A 80 12.53 -6.08 -0.02
CA ILE A 80 11.66 -7.16 0.48
C ILE A 80 12.50 -8.36 0.92
N GLN A 81 13.51 -8.75 0.16
CA GLN A 81 14.41 -9.86 0.50
C GLN A 81 15.21 -9.56 1.77
N MET A 82 15.80 -8.36 1.87
CA MET A 82 16.52 -7.92 3.06
C MET A 82 15.61 -7.91 4.29
N LYS A 83 14.37 -7.43 4.15
CA LYS A 83 13.39 -7.45 5.24
C LYS A 83 13.04 -8.87 5.67
N ALA A 84 12.82 -9.77 4.73
CA ALA A 84 12.55 -11.18 5.03
C ALA A 84 13.74 -11.85 5.73
N GLN A 85 14.98 -11.58 5.29
CA GLN A 85 16.19 -12.07 5.96
C GLN A 85 16.31 -11.52 7.39
N ILE A 86 16.03 -10.24 7.61
CA ILE A 86 16.03 -9.64 8.95
C ILE A 86 14.96 -10.30 9.82
N GLU A 87 13.75 -10.51 9.30
CA GLU A 87 12.66 -11.18 10.03
C GLU A 87 13.04 -12.62 10.43
N VAL A 88 13.67 -13.37 9.51
CA VAL A 88 14.21 -14.71 9.79
C VAL A 88 15.30 -14.66 10.86
N ASN A 89 16.25 -13.74 10.74
CA ASN A 89 17.35 -13.60 11.71
C ASN A 89 16.84 -13.23 13.10
N ILE A 90 15.86 -12.32 13.20
CA ILE A 90 15.22 -11.97 14.46
C ILE A 90 14.54 -13.21 15.06
N PHE A 91 13.77 -13.97 14.26
CA PHE A 91 13.11 -15.19 14.71
C PHE A 91 14.09 -16.19 15.35
N PHE A 92 15.24 -16.44 14.70
CA PHE A 92 16.27 -17.32 15.25
C PHE A 92 17.02 -16.74 16.46
N SER A 93 17.20 -15.41 16.54
CA SER A 93 17.91 -14.76 17.65
C SER A 93 17.07 -14.59 18.92
N THR A 94 15.74 -14.49 18.81
CA THR A 94 14.83 -14.37 19.95
C THR A 94 14.30 -15.71 20.45
N ALA A 95 14.65 -16.81 19.77
CA ALA A 95 14.35 -18.16 20.23
C ALA A 95 15.13 -18.41 21.54
N PRO A 96 14.46 -18.80 22.65
CA PRO A 96 15.16 -19.10 23.88
C PRO A 96 16.11 -20.27 23.64
N GLN A 97 17.39 -20.09 23.96
CA GLN A 97 18.39 -21.16 24.00
C GLN A 97 18.02 -22.11 25.15
N GLY A 98 17.02 -22.96 24.96
CA GLY A 98 16.44 -23.70 26.06
C GLY A 98 15.21 -24.52 25.72
N SER A 99 15.26 -25.34 24.66
CA SER A 99 14.62 -26.66 24.70
C SER A 99 15.17 -27.51 23.55
N GLN A 100 15.67 -28.71 23.88
CA GLN A 100 16.26 -29.67 22.94
C GLN A 100 15.22 -30.33 22.00
N LEU A 101 14.09 -29.69 21.68
CA LEU A 101 12.99 -30.29 20.91
C LEU A 101 12.79 -29.66 19.52
N ALA A 102 13.88 -29.41 18.79
CA ALA A 102 13.82 -29.02 17.38
C ALA A 102 14.76 -29.87 16.50
N ARG A 103 14.87 -31.17 16.79
CA ARG A 103 15.61 -32.15 15.96
C ARG A 103 14.77 -33.35 15.49
N LEU A 104 13.44 -33.24 15.45
CA LEU A 104 12.55 -34.36 15.08
C LEU A 104 11.49 -34.01 14.02
N LEU A 105 11.82 -33.20 13.01
CA LEU A 105 10.91 -32.99 11.87
C LEU A 105 11.55 -33.09 10.48
N PHE A 106 12.83 -33.48 10.41
CA PHE A 106 13.48 -33.89 9.16
C PHE A 106 14.40 -35.09 9.44
N GLY A 107 13.82 -36.15 10.01
CA GLY A 107 14.39 -37.50 10.05
C GLY A 107 13.62 -38.37 9.09
#